data_AF-A0A932FJ25-F1
#
_entry.id   AF-A0A932FJ25-F1
#
_cell.length_a   1.000
_cell.length_b   1.000
_cell.length_c   1.000
_cell.angle_alpha   90.00
_cell.angle_beta   90.00
_cell.angle_gamma   90.00
#
_symmetry.space_group_name_H-M   'P 1'
#
loop_
_entity.id
_entity.type
_entity.pdbx_description
1 polymer ?
#
loop_
_entity_poly.entity_id
_entity_poly.type
_entity_poly.pdbx_seq_one_letter_code
_entity_poly.pdbx_strand_id
1 'polypeptide(L)'
;MISLIALIVAATIPLGFLYAVNKLDFYRTGNIRFIALSGLWGVIAYYLAARINPALVENGVVSRDMLVRFVAPGIEETLKGLILIYLVRQINFKYFVDGAIYGFASGIGFAIFENFEYVLGHPSIALSLSISRVLSTNLIHATSSALIGIALGLARFDHSLLRRAFYMLGGLGLAYIVHSGFNNMVNSGAALLFAFAAGFSGAGIIYLAIQRGLKEEGDWIKEKLGMADGVTSGEASVVHRLNKLDDVLSPLAAKFGDVKAVQSEQFLVMQAQIGIQRKMLEKLKDEKMRLAVEAQMEDLREKMNIARREVGVYCMLYLRNIFPENDNTIQSIIQERIAFSAAANKGEAGSGLWDKLGDRTKRQSAPEKSE
;
A
#
# COMPACT_ATOMS: atom_id res chain seq x y z
N MET A 1 -13.49 -36.47 -9.67
CA MET A 1 -13.39 -35.91 -8.30
C MET A 1 -12.05 -35.21 -8.06
N ILE A 2 -10.91 -35.88 -8.27
CA ILE A 2 -9.56 -35.28 -8.05
C ILE A 2 -9.33 -34.03 -8.91
N SER A 3 -9.68 -34.05 -10.20
CA SER A 3 -9.54 -32.87 -11.08
C SER A 3 -10.39 -31.69 -10.61
N LEU A 4 -11.58 -31.92 -10.06
CA LEU A 4 -12.42 -30.85 -9.51
C LEU A 4 -11.76 -30.20 -8.30
N ILE A 5 -11.20 -31.01 -7.39
CA ILE A 5 -10.44 -30.50 -6.23
C ILE A 5 -9.23 -29.69 -6.71
N ALA A 6 -8.50 -30.18 -7.71
CA ALA A 6 -7.35 -29.49 -8.29
C ALA A 6 -7.72 -28.14 -8.93
N LEU A 7 -8.88 -28.03 -9.58
CA LEU A 7 -9.41 -26.77 -10.11
C LEU A 7 -9.79 -25.79 -8.98
N ILE A 8 -10.42 -26.29 -7.91
CA ILE A 8 -10.74 -25.47 -6.74
C ILE A 8 -9.43 -24.92 -6.12
N VAL A 9 -8.43 -25.76 -5.91
CA VAL A 9 -7.10 -25.36 -5.41
C VAL A 9 -6.46 -24.31 -6.32
N ALA A 10 -6.52 -24.52 -7.64
CA ALA A 10 -5.96 -23.63 -8.64
C ALA A 10 -6.62 -22.24 -8.68
N ALA A 11 -7.85 -22.10 -8.16
CA ALA A 11 -8.56 -20.82 -8.08
C ALA A 11 -8.51 -20.19 -6.68
N THR A 12 -8.79 -20.96 -5.64
CA THR A 12 -8.99 -20.44 -4.28
C THR A 12 -7.69 -19.94 -3.65
N ILE A 13 -6.57 -20.67 -3.79
CA ILE A 13 -5.31 -20.23 -3.18
C ILE A 13 -4.79 -18.92 -3.82
N PRO A 14 -4.77 -18.77 -5.16
CA PRO A 14 -4.36 -17.51 -5.79
C PRO A 14 -5.26 -16.32 -5.42
N LEU A 15 -6.58 -16.54 -5.32
CA LEU A 15 -7.50 -15.52 -4.83
C LEU A 15 -7.24 -15.17 -3.35
N GLY A 16 -6.83 -16.15 -2.54
CA GLY A 16 -6.37 -15.94 -1.17
C GLY A 16 -5.12 -15.05 -1.10
N PHE A 17 -4.13 -15.28 -1.98
CA PHE A 17 -2.96 -14.39 -2.09
C PHE A 17 -3.35 -12.97 -2.50
N LEU A 18 -4.23 -12.82 -3.49
CA LEU A 18 -4.73 -11.51 -3.90
C LEU A 18 -5.47 -10.79 -2.76
N TYR A 19 -6.30 -11.52 -2.00
CA TYR A 19 -6.97 -10.99 -0.82
C TYR A 19 -5.97 -10.53 0.24
N ALA A 20 -4.94 -11.33 0.53
CA ALA A 20 -3.88 -10.98 1.48
C ALA A 20 -3.12 -9.72 1.04
N VAL A 21 -2.75 -9.61 -0.24
CA VAL A 21 -2.08 -8.42 -0.80
C VAL A 21 -2.98 -7.18 -0.70
N ASN A 22 -4.26 -7.30 -1.02
CA ASN A 22 -5.22 -6.20 -0.89
C ASN A 22 -5.39 -5.74 0.58
N LYS A 23 -5.18 -6.63 1.55
CA LYS A 23 -5.21 -6.28 2.98
C LYS A 23 -3.96 -5.53 3.47
N LEU A 24 -2.88 -5.51 2.69
CA LEU A 24 -1.68 -4.74 3.02
C LEU A 24 -1.86 -3.24 2.83
N ASP A 25 -2.84 -2.80 2.03
CA ASP A 25 -3.18 -1.39 1.88
C ASP A 25 -3.99 -0.88 3.09
N PHE A 26 -3.25 -0.37 4.08
CA PHE A 26 -3.84 0.16 5.30
C PHE A 26 -4.48 1.55 5.14
N TYR A 27 -4.14 2.31 4.09
CA TYR A 27 -4.77 3.60 3.80
C TYR A 27 -6.08 3.44 3.00
N ARG A 28 -6.43 2.20 2.64
CA ARG A 28 -7.61 1.86 1.81
C ARG A 28 -7.65 2.74 0.56
N THR A 29 -6.47 2.98 -0.02
CA THR A 29 -6.31 3.82 -1.20
C THR A 29 -6.72 3.08 -2.47
N GLY A 30 -6.53 1.76 -2.49
CA GLY A 30 -6.86 0.86 -3.58
C GLY A 30 -8.35 0.81 -3.90
N ASN A 31 -8.67 0.79 -5.18
CA ASN A 31 -10.04 0.65 -5.65
C ASN A 31 -10.36 -0.82 -5.91
N ILE A 32 -11.23 -1.42 -5.10
CA ILE A 32 -11.63 -2.84 -5.25
C ILE A 32 -12.19 -3.14 -6.64
N ARG A 33 -12.84 -2.17 -7.29
CA ARG A 33 -13.33 -2.32 -8.67
C ARG A 33 -12.17 -2.43 -9.64
N PHE A 34 -11.08 -1.68 -9.44
CA PHE A 34 -9.88 -1.77 -10.28
C PHE A 34 -9.14 -3.09 -10.08
N ILE A 35 -9.11 -3.61 -8.84
CA ILE A 35 -8.57 -4.95 -8.57
C ILE A 35 -9.38 -6.01 -9.32
N ALA A 36 -10.71 -5.95 -9.21
CA ALA A 36 -11.61 -6.87 -9.91
C ALA A 36 -11.49 -6.76 -11.43
N LEU A 37 -11.48 -5.54 -11.98
CA LEU A 37 -11.31 -5.29 -13.41
C LEU A 37 -9.95 -5.79 -13.92
N SER A 38 -8.87 -5.60 -13.16
CA SER A 38 -7.56 -6.13 -13.50
C SER A 38 -7.56 -7.66 -13.50
N GLY A 39 -8.14 -8.29 -12.48
CA GLY A 39 -8.29 -9.76 -12.45
C GLY A 39 -9.09 -10.29 -13.63
N LEU A 40 -10.23 -9.68 -13.95
CA LEU A 40 -11.04 -10.04 -15.12
C LEU A 40 -10.29 -9.82 -16.44
N TRP A 41 -9.51 -8.74 -16.55
CA TRP A 41 -8.66 -8.53 -17.71
C TRP A 41 -7.58 -9.60 -17.83
N GLY A 42 -7.00 -10.07 -16.73
CA GLY A 42 -6.09 -11.21 -16.71
C GLY A 42 -6.69 -12.45 -17.35
N VAL A 43 -7.97 -12.72 -17.08
CA VAL A 43 -8.73 -13.82 -17.72
C VAL A 43 -8.87 -13.59 -19.23
N ILE A 44 -9.23 -12.37 -19.64
CA ILE A 44 -9.35 -12.01 -21.06
C ILE A 44 -7.99 -12.16 -21.76
N ALA A 45 -6.91 -11.68 -21.13
CA ALA A 45 -5.55 -11.78 -21.64
C ALA A 45 -5.11 -13.24 -21.82
N TYR A 46 -5.50 -14.14 -20.91
CA TYR A 46 -5.29 -15.58 -21.07
C TYR A 46 -5.98 -16.11 -22.33
N TYR A 47 -7.27 -15.83 -22.51
CA TYR A 47 -7.99 -16.32 -23.69
C TYR A 47 -7.45 -15.75 -25.00
N LEU A 48 -6.96 -14.51 -25.01
CA LEU A 48 -6.28 -13.93 -26.17
C LEU A 48 -4.95 -14.66 -26.44
N ALA A 49 -4.13 -14.86 -25.41
CA ALA A 49 -2.87 -15.58 -25.53
C ALA A 49 -3.07 -17.04 -26.00
N ALA A 50 -4.09 -17.72 -25.47
CA ALA A 50 -4.46 -19.09 -25.85
C ALA A 50 -4.94 -19.22 -27.31
N ARG A 51 -5.20 -18.11 -28.01
CA ARG A 51 -5.48 -18.09 -29.46
C ARG A 51 -4.27 -17.66 -30.27
N ILE A 52 -3.58 -16.61 -29.83
CA ILE A 52 -2.42 -16.06 -30.53
C ILE A 52 -1.25 -17.05 -30.51
N ASN A 53 -0.92 -17.60 -29.34
CA ASN A 53 0.28 -18.42 -29.16
C ASN A 53 0.24 -19.70 -30.04
N PRO A 54 -0.83 -20.52 -30.04
CA PRO A 54 -0.91 -21.68 -30.93
C PRO A 54 -0.90 -21.31 -32.41
N ALA A 55 -1.61 -20.24 -32.80
CA ALA A 55 -1.67 -19.79 -34.18
C ALA A 55 -0.29 -19.45 -34.76
N LEU A 56 0.62 -18.89 -33.95
CA LEU A 56 2.00 -18.62 -34.39
C LEU A 56 2.79 -19.90 -34.71
N VAL A 57 2.53 -20.98 -33.98
CA VAL A 57 3.17 -22.29 -34.22
C VAL A 57 2.53 -22.99 -35.41
N GLU A 58 1.19 -22.99 -35.51
CA GLU A 58 0.44 -23.63 -36.59
C GLU A 58 0.75 -23.02 -37.96
N ASN A 59 1.00 -21.70 -38.02
CA ASN A 59 1.40 -21.00 -39.24
C ASN A 59 2.91 -21.06 -39.51
N GLY A 60 3.69 -21.80 -38.72
CA GLY A 60 5.12 -21.96 -38.91
C GLY A 60 5.97 -20.71 -38.66
N VAL A 61 5.43 -19.70 -37.96
CA VAL A 61 6.14 -18.44 -37.67
C VAL A 61 7.25 -18.68 -36.64
N VAL A 62 6.99 -19.51 -35.63
CA VAL A 62 7.93 -19.86 -34.57
C VAL A 62 7.81 -21.34 -34.21
N SER A 63 8.91 -21.94 -33.77
CA SER A 63 8.87 -23.31 -33.23
C SER A 63 8.17 -23.32 -31.87
N ARG A 64 7.60 -24.48 -31.50
CA ARG A 64 6.95 -24.66 -30.18
C ARG A 64 7.90 -24.38 -29.02
N ASP A 65 9.16 -24.80 -29.13
CA ASP A 65 10.17 -24.58 -28.09
C ASP A 65 10.49 -23.08 -27.94
N MET A 66 10.71 -22.37 -29.05
CA MET A 66 10.96 -20.93 -29.05
C MET A 66 9.74 -20.15 -28.51
N LEU A 67 8.53 -20.59 -28.85
CA LEU A 67 7.29 -20.01 -28.35
C LEU A 67 7.23 -20.09 -26.83
N VAL A 68 7.30 -21.30 -26.27
CA VAL A 68 7.10 -21.53 -24.83
C VAL A 68 8.18 -20.83 -23.99
N ARG A 69 9.43 -20.82 -24.47
CA ARG A 69 10.56 -20.23 -23.72
C ARG A 69 10.61 -18.71 -23.79
N PHE A 70 10.27 -18.11 -24.92
CA PHE A 70 10.55 -16.69 -25.17
C PHE A 70 9.33 -15.92 -25.67
N VAL A 71 8.68 -16.36 -26.75
CA VAL A 71 7.67 -15.52 -27.42
C VAL A 71 6.37 -15.42 -26.62
N ALA A 72 5.88 -16.54 -26.05
CA ALA A 72 4.67 -16.57 -25.24
C ALA A 72 4.79 -15.66 -23.99
N PRO A 73 5.86 -15.71 -23.17
CA PRO A 73 6.06 -14.76 -22.08
C PRO A 73 5.92 -13.28 -22.50
N GLY A 74 6.49 -12.89 -23.64
CA GLY A 74 6.39 -11.52 -24.16
C GLY A 74 4.97 -11.11 -24.53
N ILE A 75 4.26 -11.98 -25.25
CA ILE A 75 2.86 -11.75 -25.63
C ILE A 75 1.98 -11.67 -24.39
N GLU A 76 2.12 -12.61 -23.47
CA GLU A 76 1.29 -12.70 -22.28
C GLU A 76 1.47 -11.51 -21.34
N GLU A 77 2.70 -11.11 -21.03
CA GLU A 77 2.96 -9.96 -20.16
C GLU A 77 2.51 -8.65 -20.82
N THR A 78 2.64 -8.53 -22.15
CA THR A 78 2.12 -7.38 -22.90
C THR A 78 0.59 -7.32 -22.78
N LEU A 79 -0.11 -8.43 -23.04
CA LEU A 79 -1.57 -8.50 -22.95
C LEU A 79 -2.08 -8.20 -21.53
N LYS A 80 -1.46 -8.79 -20.51
CA LYS A 80 -1.79 -8.51 -19.09
C LYS A 80 -1.59 -7.05 -18.72
N GLY A 81 -0.55 -6.41 -19.28
CA GLY A 81 -0.20 -5.01 -19.00
C GLY A 81 -1.15 -3.98 -19.61
N LEU A 82 -1.94 -4.33 -20.63
CA LEU A 82 -2.82 -3.37 -21.34
C LEU A 82 -3.82 -2.68 -20.42
N ILE A 83 -4.43 -3.40 -19.47
CA ILE A 83 -5.35 -2.80 -18.50
C ILE A 83 -4.65 -1.78 -17.60
N LEU A 84 -3.39 -2.01 -17.26
CA LEU A 84 -2.61 -1.12 -16.39
C LEU A 84 -2.31 0.21 -17.08
N ILE A 85 -2.11 0.19 -18.40
CA ILE A 85 -1.98 1.40 -19.22
C ILE A 85 -3.26 2.24 -19.12
N TYR A 86 -4.44 1.61 -19.13
CA TYR A 86 -5.70 2.31 -18.93
C TYR A 86 -5.87 2.82 -17.49
N LEU A 87 -5.64 1.96 -16.49
CA LEU A 87 -5.85 2.27 -15.07
C LEU A 87 -4.91 3.37 -14.55
N VAL A 88 -3.66 3.39 -14.99
CA VAL A 88 -2.70 4.43 -14.59
C VAL A 88 -3.07 5.82 -15.10
N ARG A 89 -4.04 5.95 -16.01
CA ARG A 89 -4.60 7.23 -16.46
C ARG A 89 -5.87 7.62 -15.71
N GLN A 90 -6.38 6.77 -14.83
CA GLN A 90 -7.59 7.04 -14.07
C GLN A 90 -7.28 7.90 -12.84
N ILE A 91 -8.24 8.74 -12.46
CA ILE A 91 -8.13 9.59 -11.28
C ILE A 91 -7.93 8.81 -9.99
N ASN A 92 -8.58 7.65 -9.87
CA ASN A 92 -8.54 6.82 -8.66
C ASN A 92 -7.24 6.02 -8.50
N PHE A 93 -6.32 6.07 -9.47
CA PHE A 93 -5.00 5.49 -9.34
C PHE A 93 -4.07 6.51 -8.68
N LYS A 94 -3.55 6.17 -7.50
CA LYS A 94 -2.87 7.11 -6.60
C LYS A 94 -1.36 6.97 -6.65
N TYR A 95 -0.83 5.74 -6.60
CA TYR A 95 0.62 5.54 -6.60
C TYR A 95 1.10 4.22 -7.22
N PHE A 96 2.41 3.98 -7.24
CA PHE A 96 2.97 2.74 -7.78
C PHE A 96 2.54 1.51 -6.97
N VAL A 97 2.18 1.67 -5.70
CA VAL A 97 1.61 0.60 -4.86
C VAL A 97 0.29 0.10 -5.47
N ASP A 98 -0.61 1.00 -5.87
CA ASP A 98 -1.82 0.64 -6.64
C ASP A 98 -1.46 -0.12 -7.92
N GLY A 99 -0.43 0.35 -8.64
CA GLY A 99 0.11 -0.32 -9.81
C GLY A 99 0.54 -1.75 -9.51
N ALA A 100 1.30 -1.97 -8.44
CA ALA A 100 1.72 -3.29 -8.00
C ALA A 100 0.52 -4.21 -7.73
N ILE A 101 -0.48 -3.73 -6.97
CA ILE A 101 -1.67 -4.49 -6.60
C ILE A 101 -2.52 -4.82 -7.83
N TYR A 102 -2.75 -3.87 -8.72
CA TYR A 102 -3.54 -4.07 -9.94
C TYR A 102 -2.81 -5.01 -10.93
N GLY A 103 -1.49 -4.87 -11.06
CA GLY A 103 -0.68 -5.78 -11.85
C GLY A 103 -0.69 -7.20 -11.29
N PHE A 104 -0.53 -7.34 -9.97
CA PHE A 104 -0.64 -8.62 -9.27
C PHE A 104 -2.00 -9.28 -9.53
N ALA A 105 -3.10 -8.51 -9.46
CA ALA A 105 -4.44 -9.00 -9.77
C ALA A 105 -4.59 -9.51 -11.22
N SER A 106 -4.06 -8.76 -12.19
CA SER A 106 -4.04 -9.18 -13.61
C SER A 106 -3.28 -10.50 -13.81
N GLY A 107 -2.10 -10.63 -13.19
CA GLY A 107 -1.31 -11.86 -13.24
C GLY A 107 -2.03 -13.05 -12.60
N ILE A 108 -2.69 -12.87 -11.45
CA ILE A 108 -3.48 -13.91 -10.78
C ILE A 108 -4.66 -14.36 -11.65
N GLY A 109 -5.40 -13.43 -12.24
CA GLY A 109 -6.53 -13.76 -13.12
C GLY A 109 -6.12 -14.61 -14.32
N PHE A 110 -4.99 -14.27 -14.94
CA PHE A 110 -4.41 -15.07 -16.03
C PHE A 110 -3.99 -16.47 -15.55
N ALA A 111 -3.24 -16.53 -14.45
CA ALA A 111 -2.65 -17.76 -13.95
C ALA A 111 -3.68 -18.81 -13.51
N ILE A 112 -4.85 -18.38 -13.01
CA ILE A 112 -5.95 -19.29 -12.65
C ILE A 112 -6.40 -20.10 -13.87
N PHE A 113 -6.64 -19.45 -15.00
CA PHE A 113 -7.16 -20.13 -16.19
C PHE A 113 -6.07 -20.90 -16.93
N GLU A 114 -4.83 -20.41 -16.91
CA GLU A 114 -3.70 -21.21 -17.39
C GLU A 114 -3.59 -22.50 -16.56
N ASN A 115 -3.68 -22.44 -15.24
CA ASN A 115 -3.68 -23.64 -14.40
C ASN A 115 -4.83 -24.60 -14.72
N PHE A 116 -6.01 -24.09 -15.07
CA PHE A 116 -7.12 -24.95 -15.46
C PHE A 116 -6.78 -25.74 -16.71
N GLU A 117 -6.19 -25.11 -17.72
CA GLU A 117 -5.71 -25.81 -18.93
C GLU A 117 -4.72 -26.91 -18.60
N TYR A 118 -3.71 -26.61 -17.76
CA TYR A 118 -2.71 -27.61 -17.35
C TYR A 118 -3.31 -28.77 -16.56
N VAL A 119 -4.22 -28.48 -15.62
CA VAL A 119 -4.91 -29.50 -14.78
C VAL A 119 -5.82 -30.39 -15.64
N LEU A 120 -6.57 -29.81 -16.57
CA LEU A 120 -7.47 -30.53 -17.47
C LEU A 120 -6.69 -31.35 -18.51
N GLY A 121 -5.54 -30.87 -18.96
CA GLY A 121 -4.64 -31.60 -19.86
C GLY A 121 -3.90 -32.76 -19.21
N HIS A 122 -3.77 -32.78 -17.87
CA HIS A 122 -3.00 -33.78 -17.12
C HIS A 122 -3.78 -34.36 -15.93
N PRO A 123 -4.93 -35.03 -16.16
CA PRO A 123 -5.82 -35.46 -15.10
C PRO A 123 -5.19 -36.46 -14.12
N SER A 124 -4.21 -37.25 -14.56
CA SER A 124 -3.50 -38.24 -13.73
C SER A 124 -2.66 -37.64 -12.61
N ILE A 125 -2.18 -36.40 -12.79
CA ILE A 125 -1.35 -35.66 -11.83
C ILE A 125 -1.98 -34.33 -11.42
N ALA A 126 -3.29 -34.17 -11.66
CA ALA A 126 -4.01 -32.90 -11.52
C ALA A 126 -3.76 -32.17 -10.19
N LEU A 127 -3.83 -32.88 -9.06
CA LEU A 127 -3.69 -32.27 -7.75
C LEU A 127 -2.26 -31.81 -7.46
N SER A 128 -1.26 -32.66 -7.71
CA SER A 128 0.14 -32.30 -7.49
C SER A 128 0.60 -31.19 -8.44
N LEU A 129 0.13 -31.21 -9.68
CA LEU A 129 0.36 -30.17 -10.67
C LEU A 129 -0.29 -28.84 -10.27
N SER A 130 -1.53 -28.87 -9.76
CA SER A 130 -2.21 -27.66 -9.27
C SER A 130 -1.44 -27.03 -8.12
N ILE A 131 -1.07 -27.81 -7.10
CA ILE A 131 -0.32 -27.32 -5.93
C ILE A 131 1.02 -26.74 -6.36
N SER A 132 1.77 -27.44 -7.23
CA SER A 132 3.08 -26.97 -7.66
C SER A 132 2.99 -25.66 -8.43
N ARG A 133 2.01 -25.52 -9.34
CA ARG A 133 1.83 -24.31 -10.16
C ARG A 133 1.34 -23.12 -9.34
N VAL A 134 0.43 -23.34 -8.39
CA VAL A 134 -0.05 -22.29 -7.49
C VAL A 134 1.09 -21.69 -6.64
N LEU A 135 2.05 -22.51 -6.21
CA LEU A 135 3.20 -22.07 -5.41
C LEU A 135 4.40 -21.61 -6.25
N SER A 136 4.32 -21.69 -7.58
CA SER A 136 5.40 -21.25 -8.48
C SER A 136 4.86 -20.34 -9.58
N THR A 137 4.36 -20.90 -10.68
CA THR A 137 3.88 -20.19 -11.87
C THR A 137 2.92 -19.05 -11.56
N ASN A 138 1.99 -19.23 -10.62
CA ASN A 138 1.06 -18.15 -10.22
C ASN A 138 1.77 -16.96 -9.61
N LEU A 139 2.73 -17.21 -8.71
CA LEU A 139 3.51 -16.15 -8.10
C LEU A 139 4.39 -15.45 -9.14
N ILE A 140 4.89 -16.18 -10.15
CA ILE A 140 5.65 -15.59 -11.26
C ILE A 140 4.77 -14.68 -12.11
N HIS A 141 3.60 -15.13 -12.55
CA HIS A 141 2.69 -14.25 -13.30
C HIS A 141 2.26 -13.03 -12.49
N ALA A 142 1.90 -13.23 -11.22
CA ALA A 142 1.53 -12.13 -10.34
C ALA A 142 2.69 -11.14 -10.15
N THR A 143 3.91 -11.63 -9.97
CA THR A 143 5.13 -10.81 -9.84
C THR A 143 5.43 -10.05 -11.12
N SER A 144 5.52 -10.74 -12.26
CA SER A 144 5.83 -10.12 -13.55
C SER A 144 4.83 -9.02 -13.90
N SER A 145 3.54 -9.28 -13.75
CA SER A 145 2.51 -8.26 -14.01
C SER A 145 2.52 -7.13 -12.97
N ALA A 146 2.85 -7.40 -11.70
CA ALA A 146 3.05 -6.36 -10.70
C ALA A 146 4.23 -5.43 -11.02
N LEU A 147 5.34 -5.96 -11.58
CA LEU A 147 6.47 -5.14 -12.02
C LEU A 147 6.08 -4.14 -13.13
N ILE A 148 5.24 -4.57 -14.08
CA ILE A 148 4.67 -3.66 -15.10
C ILE A 148 3.84 -2.56 -14.44
N GLY A 149 3.00 -2.93 -13.46
CA GLY A 149 2.18 -1.99 -12.73
C GLY A 149 2.98 -0.96 -11.92
N ILE A 150 4.01 -1.41 -11.20
CA ILE A 150 4.95 -0.53 -10.48
C ILE A 150 5.59 0.45 -11.45
N ALA A 151 6.13 -0.06 -12.55
CA ALA A 151 6.81 0.76 -13.55
C ALA A 151 5.90 1.81 -14.18
N LEU A 152 4.66 1.45 -14.54
CA LEU A 152 3.67 2.39 -15.04
C LEU A 152 3.30 3.43 -13.98
N GLY A 153 3.13 3.03 -12.72
CA GLY A 153 2.85 3.94 -11.62
C GLY A 153 3.96 4.96 -11.39
N LEU A 154 5.22 4.54 -11.46
CA LEU A 154 6.38 5.45 -11.42
C LEU A 154 6.41 6.39 -12.64
N ALA A 155 6.15 5.85 -13.83
CA ALA A 155 6.10 6.62 -15.08
C ALA A 155 4.96 7.67 -15.12
N ARG A 156 3.91 7.50 -14.31
CA ARG A 156 2.81 8.48 -14.22
C ARG A 156 3.29 9.84 -13.72
N PHE A 157 4.21 9.84 -12.77
CA PHE A 157 4.63 11.04 -12.05
C PHE A 157 6.00 11.58 -12.49
N ASP A 158 6.67 10.96 -13.47
CA ASP A 158 7.95 11.47 -13.98
C ASP A 158 7.73 12.60 -15.02
N HIS A 159 8.54 13.65 -14.90
CA HIS A 159 8.48 14.81 -15.79
C HIS A 159 9.13 14.59 -17.16
N SER A 160 10.07 13.64 -17.29
CA SER A 160 10.83 13.39 -18.53
C SER A 160 10.22 12.27 -19.35
N LEU A 161 9.93 12.55 -20.63
CA LEU A 161 9.42 11.53 -21.57
C LEU A 161 10.37 10.35 -21.71
N LEU A 162 11.68 10.59 -21.72
CA LEU A 162 12.70 9.54 -21.80
C LEU A 162 12.66 8.62 -20.57
N ARG A 163 12.54 9.18 -19.36
CA ARG A 163 12.43 8.37 -18.13
C ARG A 163 11.10 7.62 -18.06
N ARG A 164 10.01 8.23 -18.52
CA ARG A 164 8.72 7.53 -18.64
C ARG A 164 8.81 6.33 -19.57
N ALA A 165 9.41 6.52 -20.75
CA ALA A 165 9.65 5.42 -21.69
C ALA A 165 10.57 4.34 -21.08
N PHE A 166 11.63 4.75 -20.38
CA PHE A 166 12.53 3.84 -19.68
C PHE A 166 11.80 3.01 -18.62
N TYR A 167 10.95 3.62 -17.78
CA TYR A 167 10.14 2.87 -16.83
C TYR A 167 9.19 1.91 -17.54
N MET A 168 8.42 2.37 -18.53
CA MET A 168 7.44 1.52 -19.24
C MET A 168 8.11 0.32 -19.92
N LEU A 169 9.16 0.56 -20.71
CA LEU A 169 9.89 -0.49 -21.42
C LEU A 169 10.71 -1.36 -20.46
N GLY A 170 11.32 -0.77 -19.44
CA GLY A 170 12.08 -1.48 -18.42
C GLY A 170 11.20 -2.40 -17.57
N GLY A 171 9.99 -1.95 -17.20
CA GLY A 171 9.02 -2.76 -16.47
C GLY A 171 8.53 -3.95 -17.28
N LEU A 172 8.15 -3.73 -18.55
CA LEU A 172 7.77 -4.81 -19.46
C LEU A 172 8.94 -5.77 -19.73
N GLY A 173 10.14 -5.23 -19.97
CA GLY A 173 11.36 -6.02 -20.20
C GLY A 173 11.74 -6.86 -18.98
N LEU A 174 11.63 -6.32 -17.77
CA LEU A 174 11.89 -7.07 -16.54
C LEU A 174 10.84 -8.17 -16.32
N ALA A 175 9.56 -7.87 -16.55
CA ALA A 175 8.48 -8.85 -16.48
C ALA A 175 8.72 -10.01 -17.47
N TYR A 176 9.13 -9.68 -18.70
CA TYR A 176 9.53 -10.64 -19.72
C TYR A 176 10.71 -11.50 -19.25
N ILE A 177 11.79 -10.90 -18.74
CA ILE A 177 12.99 -11.62 -18.29
C ILE A 177 12.65 -12.58 -17.15
N VAL A 178 11.87 -12.13 -16.16
CA VAL A 178 11.45 -12.96 -15.02
C VAL A 178 10.60 -14.14 -15.50
N HIS A 179 9.61 -13.89 -16.34
CA HIS A 179 8.70 -14.92 -16.83
C HIS A 179 9.41 -15.90 -17.79
N SER A 180 10.12 -15.40 -18.80
CA SER A 180 10.92 -16.22 -19.72
C SER A 180 12.01 -17.01 -18.98
N GLY A 181 12.69 -16.40 -18.00
CA GLY A 181 13.68 -17.07 -17.17
C GLY A 181 13.08 -18.23 -16.38
N PHE A 182 11.90 -18.03 -15.77
CA PHE A 182 11.16 -19.09 -15.10
C PHE A 182 10.76 -20.22 -16.07
N ASN A 183 10.22 -19.89 -17.25
CA ASN A 183 9.87 -20.89 -18.25
C ASN A 183 11.09 -21.68 -18.70
N ASN A 184 12.23 -21.04 -18.95
CA ASN A 184 13.45 -21.73 -19.34
C ASN A 184 13.95 -22.67 -18.23
N MET A 185 13.88 -22.24 -16.97
CA MET A 185 14.25 -23.05 -15.82
C MET A 185 13.36 -24.30 -15.71
N VAL A 186 12.04 -24.14 -15.76
CA VAL A 186 11.09 -25.27 -15.66
C VAL A 186 11.19 -26.20 -16.87
N ASN A 187 11.28 -25.67 -18.10
CA ASN A 187 11.39 -26.48 -19.31
C ASN A 187 12.73 -27.24 -19.41
N SER A 188 13.77 -26.78 -18.73
CA SER A 188 15.06 -27.48 -18.66
C SER A 188 15.08 -28.56 -17.57
N GLY A 189 13.94 -28.84 -16.93
CA GLY A 189 13.81 -29.89 -15.92
C GLY A 189 14.28 -29.48 -14.53
N ALA A 190 14.27 -28.18 -14.21
CA ALA A 190 14.64 -27.72 -12.87
C ALA A 190 13.78 -28.36 -11.79
N ALA A 191 14.40 -28.63 -10.63
CA ALA A 191 13.70 -29.18 -9.49
C ALA A 191 12.58 -28.23 -9.01
N LEU A 192 11.48 -28.82 -8.51
CA LEU A 192 10.34 -28.07 -7.96
C LEU A 192 10.74 -27.07 -6.87
N LEU A 193 11.79 -27.38 -6.09
CA LEU A 193 12.34 -26.47 -5.09
C LEU A 193 12.81 -25.14 -5.69
N PHE A 194 13.44 -25.16 -6.87
CA PHE A 194 13.85 -23.93 -7.56
C PHE A 194 12.65 -23.15 -8.10
N ALA A 195 11.63 -23.86 -8.61
CA ALA A 195 10.40 -23.21 -9.07
C ALA A 195 9.67 -22.50 -7.92
N PHE A 196 9.59 -23.13 -6.75
CA PHE A 196 9.02 -22.50 -5.55
C PHE A 196 9.87 -21.34 -5.08
N ALA A 197 11.19 -21.50 -5.01
CA ALA A 197 12.11 -20.42 -4.62
C ALA A 197 11.92 -19.20 -5.53
N ALA A 198 11.87 -19.39 -6.85
CA ALA A 198 11.65 -18.30 -7.80
C ALA A 198 10.29 -17.60 -7.58
N GLY A 199 9.20 -18.37 -7.40
CA GLY A 199 7.87 -17.82 -7.13
C GLY A 199 7.82 -17.00 -5.84
N PHE A 200 8.29 -17.57 -4.72
CA PHE A 200 8.29 -16.88 -3.43
C PHE A 200 9.27 -15.71 -3.37
N SER A 201 10.44 -15.78 -4.02
CA SER A 201 11.35 -14.65 -4.15
C SER A 201 10.70 -13.50 -4.91
N GLY A 202 10.01 -13.79 -6.03
CA GLY A 202 9.24 -12.79 -6.77
C GLY A 202 8.18 -12.11 -5.90
N ALA A 203 7.35 -12.91 -5.22
CA ALA A 203 6.32 -12.40 -4.33
C ALA A 203 6.92 -11.58 -3.16
N GLY A 204 8.06 -12.01 -2.61
CA GLY A 204 8.80 -11.29 -1.58
C GLY A 204 9.31 -9.93 -2.07
N ILE A 205 9.82 -9.84 -3.30
CA ILE A 205 10.24 -8.57 -3.91
C ILE A 205 9.06 -7.61 -4.04
N ILE A 206 7.91 -8.08 -4.52
CA ILE A 206 6.69 -7.25 -4.62
C ILE A 206 6.21 -6.81 -3.24
N TYR A 207 6.21 -7.71 -2.26
CA TYR A 207 5.88 -7.37 -0.88
C TYR A 207 6.79 -6.26 -0.34
N LEU A 208 8.11 -6.38 -0.51
CA LEU A 208 9.06 -5.34 -0.08
C LEU A 208 8.85 -4.01 -0.82
N ALA A 209 8.52 -4.06 -2.11
CA ALA A 209 8.20 -2.87 -2.90
C ALA A 209 6.93 -2.17 -2.38
N ILE A 210 5.88 -2.94 -2.06
CA ILE A 210 4.64 -2.42 -1.44
C ILE A 210 4.96 -1.80 -0.07
N GLN A 211 5.69 -2.50 0.80
CA GLN A 211 6.08 -1.98 2.12
C GLN A 211 6.86 -0.66 2.01
N ARG A 212 7.79 -0.57 1.06
CA ARG A 212 8.51 0.67 0.77
C ARG A 212 7.56 1.78 0.31
N GLY A 213 6.66 1.49 -0.62
CA GLY A 213 5.71 2.48 -1.14
C GLY A 213 4.75 2.98 -0.06
N LEU A 214 4.27 2.10 0.81
CA LEU A 214 3.42 2.46 1.94
C LEU A 214 4.14 3.33 2.97
N LYS A 215 5.45 3.09 3.18
CA LYS A 215 6.30 3.97 4.00
C LYS A 215 6.40 5.36 3.36
N GLU A 216 6.66 5.43 2.05
CA GLU A 216 6.72 6.69 1.31
C GLU A 216 5.37 7.46 1.38
N GLU A 217 4.24 6.76 1.28
CA GLU A 217 2.91 7.36 1.49
C GLU A 217 2.72 7.90 2.91
N GLY A 218 3.25 7.21 3.94
CA GLY A 218 3.26 7.71 5.31
C GLY A 218 4.07 8.98 5.48
N ASP A 219 5.24 9.06 4.84
CA ASP A 219 6.06 10.27 4.81
C ASP A 219 5.33 11.43 4.12
N TRP A 220 4.54 11.16 3.08
CA TRP A 220 3.72 12.19 2.42
C TRP A 220 2.63 12.74 3.31
N ILE A 221 1.96 11.87 4.07
CA ILE A 221 0.96 12.30 5.06
C ILE A 221 1.63 13.20 6.09
N LYS A 222 2.82 12.86 6.57
CA LYS A 222 3.60 13.67 7.52
C LYS A 222 4.01 15.03 6.95
N GLU A 223 4.36 15.08 5.68
CA GLU A 223 4.76 16.33 5.02
C GLU A 223 3.56 17.25 4.74
N LYS A 224 2.40 16.68 4.39
CA LYS A 224 1.29 17.43 3.78
C LYS A 224 0.06 17.61 4.63
N LEU A 225 -0.21 16.70 5.56
CA LEU A 225 -1.42 16.76 6.39
C LEU A 225 -1.24 17.82 7.48
N GLY A 226 -2.17 18.77 7.56
CA GLY A 226 -2.11 19.80 8.59
C GLY A 226 -3.33 20.72 8.62
N MET A 227 -3.14 21.91 9.20
CA MET A 227 -4.22 22.86 9.46
C MET A 227 -4.94 23.35 8.19
N ALA A 228 -4.23 23.39 7.05
CA ALA A 228 -4.84 23.72 5.75
C ALA A 228 -5.91 22.71 5.30
N ASP A 229 -5.93 21.51 5.89
CA ASP A 229 -6.93 20.46 5.67
C ASP A 229 -7.91 20.33 6.85
N GLY A 230 -7.87 21.28 7.80
CA GLY A 230 -8.69 21.23 9.01
C GLY A 230 -8.31 20.09 9.95
N VAL A 231 -7.05 19.63 9.89
CA VAL A 231 -6.52 18.54 10.73
C VAL A 231 -5.58 19.12 11.78
N THR A 232 -5.81 18.78 13.05
CA THR A 232 -4.97 19.26 14.15
C THR A 232 -3.68 18.45 14.25
N SER A 233 -2.64 18.98 14.90
CA SER A 233 -1.37 18.25 15.11
C SER A 233 -1.56 16.94 15.88
N GLY A 234 -2.52 16.89 16.82
CA GLY A 234 -2.87 15.67 17.55
C GLY A 234 -3.64 14.65 16.71
N GLU A 235 -4.41 15.08 15.71
CA GLU A 235 -5.01 14.16 14.73
C GLU A 235 -3.94 13.61 13.78
N ALA A 236 -3.09 14.49 13.22
CA ALA A 236 -2.02 14.10 12.31
C ALA A 236 -1.06 13.09 12.94
N SER A 237 -0.68 13.27 14.21
CA SER A 237 0.19 12.32 14.93
C SER A 237 -0.42 10.92 15.06
N VAL A 238 -1.75 10.82 15.17
CA VAL A 238 -2.47 9.55 15.21
C VAL A 238 -2.54 8.91 13.82
N VAL A 239 -2.79 9.71 12.78
CA VAL A 239 -2.82 9.22 11.38
C VAL A 239 -1.47 8.60 10.98
N HIS A 240 -0.34 9.12 11.49
CA HIS A 240 0.98 8.51 11.24
C HIS A 240 1.13 7.09 11.80
N ARG A 241 0.27 6.67 12.73
CA ARG A 241 0.25 5.33 13.33
C ARG A 241 -0.78 4.40 12.70
N LEU A 242 -1.37 4.75 11.55
CA LEU A 242 -2.31 3.85 10.87
C LEU A 242 -1.69 2.49 10.49
N ASN A 243 -0.36 2.40 10.37
CA ASN A 243 0.33 1.12 10.20
C ASN A 243 0.27 0.20 11.45
N LYS A 244 -0.05 0.76 12.62
CA LYS A 244 -0.30 0.09 13.89
C LYS A 244 -1.69 0.47 14.40
N LEU A 245 -2.67 0.27 13.53
CA LEU A 245 -4.05 0.65 13.76
C LEU A 245 -4.58 0.10 15.10
N ASP A 246 -4.25 -1.14 15.41
CA ASP A 246 -4.70 -1.83 16.63
C ASP A 246 -4.19 -1.15 17.90
N ASP A 247 -2.99 -0.58 17.90
CA ASP A 247 -2.44 0.16 19.06
C ASP A 247 -3.24 1.42 19.35
N VAL A 248 -3.82 2.03 18.31
CA VAL A 248 -4.65 3.24 18.42
C VAL A 248 -6.10 2.87 18.74
N LEU A 249 -6.63 1.84 18.07
CA LEU A 249 -8.05 1.48 18.16
C LEU A 249 -8.39 0.62 19.36
N SER A 250 -7.49 -0.22 19.86
CA SER A 250 -7.80 -1.09 21.02
C SER A 250 -8.13 -0.29 22.29
N PRO A 251 -7.37 0.76 22.66
CA PRO A 251 -7.73 1.62 23.79
C PRO A 251 -9.04 2.39 23.56
N LEU A 252 -9.32 2.79 22.31
CA LEU A 252 -10.56 3.44 21.93
C LEU A 252 -11.76 2.49 22.06
N ALA A 253 -11.63 1.26 21.57
CA ALA A 253 -12.64 0.22 21.65
C ALA A 253 -12.95 -0.14 23.11
N ALA A 254 -11.91 -0.33 23.93
CA ALA A 254 -12.07 -0.63 25.35
C ALA A 254 -12.81 0.49 26.11
N LYS A 255 -12.63 1.75 25.71
CA LYS A 255 -13.20 2.91 26.43
C LYS A 255 -14.55 3.39 25.89
N PHE A 256 -14.76 3.31 24.58
CA PHE A 256 -15.93 3.90 23.89
C PHE A 256 -16.74 2.87 23.08
N GLY A 257 -16.30 1.61 23.04
CA GLY A 257 -16.94 0.52 22.29
C GLY A 257 -16.48 0.39 20.84
N ASP A 258 -16.68 -0.78 20.26
CA ASP A 258 -16.21 -1.13 18.91
C ASP A 258 -16.77 -0.21 17.82
N VAL A 259 -18.02 0.23 17.96
CA VAL A 259 -18.66 1.15 17.02
C VAL A 259 -17.86 2.46 16.93
N LYS A 260 -17.41 2.99 18.07
CA LYS A 260 -16.65 4.24 18.12
C LYS A 260 -15.23 4.05 17.59
N ALA A 261 -14.62 2.89 17.82
CA ALA A 261 -13.33 2.54 17.24
C ALA A 261 -13.40 2.51 15.70
N VAL A 262 -14.42 1.86 15.13
CA VAL A 262 -14.65 1.82 13.67
C VAL A 262 -14.93 3.21 13.10
N GLN A 263 -15.74 4.04 13.76
CA GLN A 263 -15.95 5.43 13.34
C GLN A 263 -14.63 6.25 13.35
N SER A 264 -13.80 6.03 14.37
CA SER A 264 -12.50 6.70 14.51
C SER A 264 -11.52 6.23 13.44
N GLU A 265 -11.50 4.94 13.11
CA GLU A 265 -10.74 4.38 12.00
C GLU A 265 -11.11 5.06 10.68
N GLN A 266 -12.41 5.10 10.36
CA GLN A 266 -12.90 5.71 9.12
C GLN A 266 -12.50 7.18 9.02
N PHE A 267 -12.65 7.92 10.12
CA PHE A 267 -12.24 9.32 10.21
C PHE A 267 -10.73 9.49 9.96
N LEU A 268 -9.86 8.71 10.61
CA LEU A 268 -8.41 8.77 10.44
C LEU A 268 -7.96 8.37 9.03
N VAL A 269 -8.59 7.35 8.44
CA VAL A 269 -8.31 6.90 7.07
C VAL A 269 -8.64 7.99 6.06
N MET A 270 -9.76 8.72 6.23
CA MET A 270 -10.08 9.86 5.36
C MET A 270 -9.00 10.95 5.45
N GLN A 271 -8.45 11.22 6.64
CA GLN A 271 -7.34 12.16 6.81
C GLN A 271 -6.06 11.71 6.09
N ALA A 272 -5.70 10.44 6.20
CA ALA A 272 -4.57 9.88 5.44
C ALA A 272 -4.78 10.03 3.93
N GLN A 273 -5.98 9.73 3.43
CA GLN A 273 -6.32 9.85 2.02
C GLN A 273 -6.19 11.30 1.53
N ILE A 274 -6.61 12.30 2.32
CA ILE A 274 -6.40 13.72 2.01
C ILE A 274 -4.90 14.03 1.90
N GLY A 275 -4.08 13.56 2.84
CA GLY A 275 -2.62 13.76 2.81
C GLY A 275 -1.97 13.17 1.55
N ILE A 276 -2.34 11.95 1.18
CA ILE A 276 -1.86 11.27 -0.04
C ILE A 276 -2.31 12.03 -1.30
N GLN A 277 -3.59 12.41 -1.38
CA GLN A 277 -4.12 13.17 -2.51
C GLN A 277 -3.46 14.54 -2.66
N ARG A 278 -3.12 15.21 -1.55
CA ARG A 278 -2.38 16.47 -1.57
C ARG A 278 -1.01 16.31 -2.22
N LYS A 279 -0.25 15.27 -1.84
CA LYS A 279 1.05 14.99 -2.47
C LYS A 279 0.89 14.60 -3.93
N MET A 280 -0.14 13.83 -4.26
CA MET A 280 -0.45 13.46 -5.64
C MET A 280 -0.73 14.70 -6.50
N LEU A 281 -1.50 15.67 -5.98
CA LEU A 281 -1.80 16.93 -6.66
C LEU A 281 -0.53 17.70 -7.02
N GLU A 282 0.49 17.72 -6.17
CA GLU A 282 1.78 18.36 -6.47
C GLU A 282 2.52 17.67 -7.64
N LYS A 283 2.37 16.35 -7.77
CA LYS A 283 3.04 15.56 -8.81
C LYS A 283 2.29 15.54 -10.14
N LEU A 284 0.99 15.87 -10.15
CA LEU A 284 0.17 15.85 -11.36
C LEU A 284 0.38 17.10 -12.22
N LYS A 285 0.57 16.88 -13.53
CA LYS A 285 0.71 17.94 -14.54
C LYS A 285 -0.62 18.33 -15.20
N ASP A 286 -1.46 17.34 -15.49
CA ASP A 286 -2.69 17.53 -16.24
C ASP A 286 -3.69 18.34 -15.41
N GLU A 287 -4.00 19.55 -15.84
CA GLU A 287 -4.92 20.47 -15.17
C GLU A 287 -6.30 19.85 -14.96
N LYS A 288 -6.81 19.08 -15.94
CA LYS A 288 -8.09 18.40 -15.80
C LYS A 288 -8.06 17.36 -14.68
N MET A 289 -6.97 16.60 -14.58
CA MET A 289 -6.80 15.65 -13.48
C MET A 289 -6.62 16.35 -12.13
N ARG A 290 -5.88 17.47 -12.09
CA ARG A 290 -5.68 18.26 -10.87
C ARG A 290 -7.02 18.76 -10.32
N LEU A 291 -7.84 19.39 -11.16
CA LEU A 291 -9.17 19.88 -10.79
C LEU A 291 -10.07 18.74 -10.30
N ALA A 292 -10.01 17.59 -10.95
CA ALA A 292 -10.81 16.44 -10.54
C ALA A 292 -10.34 15.87 -9.19
N VAL A 293 -9.03 15.86 -8.91
CA VAL A 293 -8.47 15.45 -7.61
C VAL A 293 -8.84 16.45 -6.52
N GLU A 294 -8.80 17.75 -6.81
CA GLU A 294 -9.25 18.79 -5.88
C GLU A 294 -10.73 18.61 -5.50
N ALA A 295 -11.59 18.33 -6.49
CA ALA A 295 -13.01 18.02 -6.24
C ALA A 295 -13.18 16.75 -5.38
N GLN A 296 -12.38 15.71 -5.60
CA GLN A 296 -12.39 14.51 -4.73
C GLN A 296 -11.93 14.83 -3.30
N MET A 297 -10.93 15.69 -3.13
CA MET A 297 -10.46 16.12 -1.81
C MET A 297 -11.52 16.93 -1.08
N GLU A 298 -12.30 17.75 -1.78
CA GLU A 298 -13.38 18.53 -1.20
C GLU A 298 -14.52 17.62 -0.70
N ASP A 299 -14.99 16.68 -1.53
CA ASP A 299 -15.97 15.66 -1.13
C ASP A 299 -15.47 14.83 0.07
N LEU A 300 -14.18 14.47 0.07
CA LEU A 300 -13.57 13.72 1.16
C LEU A 300 -13.49 14.54 2.45
N ARG A 301 -13.23 15.85 2.37
CA ARG A 301 -13.25 16.75 3.55
C ARG A 301 -14.65 16.88 4.12
N GLU A 302 -15.68 16.95 3.29
CA GLU A 302 -17.07 16.99 3.76
C GLU A 302 -17.42 15.71 4.52
N LYS A 303 -17.13 14.55 3.94
CA LYS A 303 -17.31 13.24 4.58
C LYS A 303 -16.51 13.11 5.87
N MET A 304 -15.26 13.57 5.88
CA MET A 304 -14.42 13.60 7.08
C MET A 304 -15.04 14.46 8.18
N ASN A 305 -15.62 15.62 7.83
CA ASN A 305 -16.27 16.49 8.82
C ASN A 305 -17.54 15.85 9.40
N ILE A 306 -18.31 15.11 8.60
CA ILE A 306 -19.45 14.32 9.06
C ILE A 306 -18.95 13.21 10.01
N ALA A 307 -17.96 12.42 9.58
CA ALA A 307 -17.36 11.36 10.39
C ALA A 307 -16.81 11.90 11.71
N ARG A 308 -16.17 13.08 11.72
CA ARG A 308 -15.69 13.74 12.94
C ARG A 308 -16.81 14.01 13.94
N ARG A 309 -18.00 14.43 13.46
CA ARG A 309 -19.18 14.65 14.30
C ARG A 309 -19.72 13.33 14.84
N GLU A 310 -19.74 12.28 14.01
CA GLU A 310 -20.17 10.94 14.41
C GLU A 310 -19.27 10.32 15.47
N VAL A 311 -17.94 10.48 15.39
CA VAL A 311 -17.00 10.07 16.44
C VAL A 311 -17.38 10.71 17.77
N GLY A 312 -17.71 12.01 17.76
CA GLY A 312 -18.22 12.75 18.90
C GLY A 312 -17.12 13.37 19.77
N VAL A 313 -17.47 14.42 20.50
CA VAL A 313 -16.50 15.32 21.17
C VAL A 313 -15.59 14.60 22.16
N TYR A 314 -16.13 13.74 23.03
CA TYR A 314 -15.34 13.04 24.04
C TYR A 314 -14.35 12.03 23.44
N CYS A 315 -14.78 11.29 22.41
CA CYS A 315 -13.93 10.35 21.70
C CYS A 315 -12.84 11.11 20.94
N MET A 316 -13.19 12.21 20.27
CA MET A 316 -12.23 13.08 19.59
C MET A 316 -11.19 13.71 20.53
N LEU A 317 -11.59 14.12 21.75
CA LEU A 317 -10.67 14.63 22.76
C LEU A 317 -9.69 13.55 23.22
N TYR A 318 -10.15 12.31 23.37
CA TYR A 318 -9.26 11.19 23.68
C TYR A 318 -8.32 10.89 22.52
N LEU A 319 -8.85 10.77 21.30
CA LEU A 319 -8.11 10.49 20.07
C LEU A 319 -6.94 11.45 19.88
N ARG A 320 -7.20 12.76 19.99
CA ARG A 320 -6.19 13.83 19.82
C ARG A 320 -5.09 13.85 20.88
N ASN A 321 -5.33 13.17 22.00
CA ASN A 321 -4.41 13.08 23.13
C ASN A 321 -3.81 11.68 23.27
N ILE A 322 -3.98 10.78 22.30
CA ILE A 322 -3.23 9.52 22.29
C ILE A 322 -1.79 9.88 21.97
N PHE A 323 -0.98 10.13 23.00
CA PHE A 323 0.42 10.50 22.85
C PHE A 323 1.23 9.35 22.25
N PRO A 324 2.34 9.65 21.54
CA PRO A 324 3.24 8.61 21.05
C PRO A 324 4.00 7.99 22.23
N GLU A 325 4.12 6.67 22.29
CA GLU A 325 4.93 6.01 23.34
C GLU A 325 6.43 6.36 23.28
N ASN A 326 6.91 6.89 22.14
CA ASN A 326 8.32 7.15 21.89
C ASN A 326 8.68 8.61 21.62
N ASP A 327 7.73 9.54 21.71
CA ASP A 327 8.06 10.95 21.58
C ASP A 327 8.42 11.45 22.98
N ASN A 328 9.70 11.23 23.31
CA ASN A 328 10.37 11.90 24.42
C ASN A 328 10.22 13.42 24.34
N THR A 329 9.58 14.03 23.32
CA THR A 329 9.35 15.47 23.18
C THR A 329 8.75 16.11 24.43
N ILE A 330 7.76 15.52 25.11
CA ILE A 330 7.25 16.17 26.33
C ILE A 330 8.28 16.07 27.46
N GLN A 331 8.89 14.90 27.68
CA GLN A 331 9.94 14.77 28.69
C GLN A 331 11.18 15.61 28.35
N SER A 332 11.54 15.77 27.09
CA SER A 332 12.69 16.51 26.60
C SER A 332 12.42 18.01 26.60
N ILE A 333 11.20 18.46 26.28
CA ILE A 333 10.78 19.87 26.43
C ILE A 333 10.73 20.24 27.91
N ILE A 334 10.24 19.34 28.77
CA ILE A 334 10.24 19.53 30.21
C ILE A 334 11.68 19.51 30.74
N GLN A 335 12.53 18.58 30.30
CA GLN A 335 13.94 18.51 30.69
C GLN A 335 14.75 19.70 30.16
N GLU A 336 14.51 20.18 28.94
CA GLU A 336 15.12 21.40 28.39
C GLU A 336 14.65 22.62 29.18
N ARG A 337 13.37 22.74 29.52
CA ARG A 337 12.89 23.84 30.37
C ARG A 337 13.46 23.77 31.78
N ILE A 338 13.53 22.57 32.37
CA ILE A 338 14.14 22.37 33.69
C ILE A 338 15.65 22.68 33.62
N ALA A 339 16.35 22.23 32.58
CA ALA A 339 17.77 22.50 32.39
C ALA A 339 18.04 23.99 32.11
N PHE A 340 17.19 24.65 31.32
CA PHE A 340 17.24 26.09 31.07
C PHE A 340 16.95 26.89 32.33
N SER A 341 15.92 26.52 33.12
CA SER A 341 15.65 27.13 34.41
C SER A 341 16.75 26.86 35.44
N ALA A 342 17.36 25.67 35.42
CA ALA A 342 18.49 25.34 36.28
C ALA A 342 19.78 26.08 35.86
N ALA A 343 19.99 26.31 34.57
CA ALA A 343 21.11 27.08 34.04
C ALA A 343 20.94 28.59 34.28
N ALA A 344 19.72 29.11 34.13
CA ALA A 344 19.39 30.50 34.47
C ALA A 344 19.57 30.77 35.97
N ASN A 345 19.24 29.79 36.83
CA ASN A 345 19.43 29.90 38.28
C ASN A 345 20.87 29.63 38.74
N LYS A 346 21.79 29.19 37.88
CA LYS A 346 23.22 29.05 38.22
C LYS A 346 23.99 30.38 38.22
N GLY A 347 23.38 31.46 37.74
CA GLY A 347 23.96 32.81 37.75
C GLY A 347 23.60 33.66 38.98
N GLU A 348 22.59 33.27 39.75
CA GLU A 348 22.17 34.00 40.96
C GLU A 348 22.23 33.08 42.17
N ALA A 349 23.37 33.11 42.85
CA ALA A 349 23.46 32.64 44.22
C ALA A 349 22.54 33.52 45.08
N GLY A 350 21.30 33.06 45.29
CA GLY A 350 20.36 33.62 46.25
C GLY A 350 19.18 34.38 45.64
N SER A 351 18.11 33.66 45.29
CA SER A 351 16.70 34.01 45.58
C SER A 351 15.76 33.22 44.67
N GLY A 352 15.62 31.92 44.96
CA GLY A 352 14.66 31.08 44.25
C GLY A 352 13.22 31.55 44.48
N LEU A 353 12.32 31.21 43.55
CA LEU A 353 10.88 31.48 43.66
C LEU A 353 10.28 30.99 45.00
N TRP A 354 10.85 29.90 45.54
CA TRP A 354 10.48 29.32 46.84
C TRP A 354 10.93 30.15 48.05
N ASP A 355 12.07 30.85 47.97
CA ASP A 355 12.51 31.80 49.01
C ASP A 355 11.59 33.02 49.06
N LYS A 356 11.20 33.53 47.87
CA LYS A 356 10.27 34.68 47.75
C LYS A 356 8.87 34.37 48.26
N LEU A 357 8.45 33.10 48.21
CA LEU A 357 7.19 32.65 48.78
C LEU A 357 7.28 32.50 50.30
N GLY A 358 8.40 31.98 50.83
CA GLY A 358 8.63 31.88 52.29
C GLY A 358 8.72 33.24 53.00
N ASP A 359 9.30 34.25 52.35
CA ASP A 359 9.37 35.61 52.91
C ASP A 359 8.01 36.33 52.92
N ARG A 360 7.12 36.00 51.99
CA ARG A 360 5.75 36.56 51.98
C ARG A 360 4.90 36.00 53.12
N THR A 361 5.05 34.73 53.46
CA THR A 361 4.33 34.13 54.60
C THR A 361 4.84 34.66 55.94
N LYS A 362 6.15 34.93 56.09
CA LYS A 362 6.70 35.54 57.32
C LYS A 362 6.29 36.99 57.53
N ARG A 363 6.08 37.78 56.47
CA ARG A 363 5.63 39.18 56.57
C ARG A 363 4.17 39.32 57.00
N GLN A 364 3.32 38.33 56.76
CA GLN A 364 1.92 38.36 57.18
C GLN A 364 1.68 37.96 58.64
N SER A 365 2.69 37.40 59.33
CA SER A 365 2.55 36.93 60.72
C SER A 365 3.13 37.88 61.79
N ALA A 366 3.59 39.08 61.42
CA ALA A 366 4.12 40.04 62.39
C ALA A 366 2.99 40.93 62.93
N PRO A 367 2.73 40.97 64.25
CA PRO A 367 1.67 41.81 64.82
C PRO A 367 2.08 43.29 64.77
N GLU A 368 1.15 44.16 64.36
CA GLU A 368 1.26 45.61 64.45
C GLU A 368 1.50 46.01 65.92
N LYS A 369 2.63 46.66 66.19
CA LYS A 369 2.83 47.39 67.45
C LYS A 369 2.26 48.79 67.28
N SER A 370 1.19 49.05 68.01
CA SER A 370 0.64 50.37 68.30
C SER A 370 1.57 51.15 69.23
N GLU A 371 2.01 52.32 68.79
CA GLU A 371 1.97 53.65 69.44
C GLU A 371 2.98 54.61 68.79
#